data_AF-A0A6V7JQU0-F1
#
_entry.id   AF-A0A6V7JQU0-F1
#
_cell.length_a   1.000
_cell.length_b   1.000
_cell.length_c   1.000
_cell.angle_alpha   90.00
_cell.angle_beta   90.00
_cell.angle_gamma   90.00
#
_symmetry.space_group_name_H-M   'P 1'
#
loop_
_entity.id
_entity.type
_entity.pdbx_description
1 polymer ?
#
loop_
_entity_poly.entity_id
_entity_poly.type
_entity_poly.pdbx_seq_one_letter_code
_entity_poly.pdbx_strand_id
1 'polypeptide(L)' 'ADLTANAAFQSYWTDKSRTFKKYLGLIVLRSQHGLRLRIYGFFDVNLHQLSQ' A
#
# COMPACT_ATOMS: atom_id res chain seq x y z
N ALA A 1 -2.96 -2.51 -4.06
CA ALA A 1 -2.38 -1.91 -2.84
C ALA A 1 -3.47 -1.46 -1.84
N ASP A 2 -4.74 -1.44 -2.27
CA ASP A 2 -5.92 -1.29 -1.40
C ASP A 2 -6.04 -2.33 -0.29
N LEU A 3 -5.56 -3.56 -0.50
CA LEU A 3 -5.57 -4.62 0.53
C LEU A 3 -4.77 -4.21 1.78
N THR A 4 -3.64 -3.53 1.60
CA THR A 4 -2.78 -3.09 2.71
C THR A 4 -3.41 -1.93 3.48
N ALA A 5 -4.02 -0.98 2.76
CA ALA A 5 -4.76 0.12 3.37
C ALA A 5 -6.00 -0.39 4.15
N ASN A 6 -6.72 -1.36 3.59
CA ASN A 6 -7.88 -1.97 4.22
C ASN A 6 -7.49 -2.77 5.48
N ALA A 7 -6.43 -3.58 5.41
CA ALA A 7 -5.90 -4.31 6.57
C ALA A 7 -5.39 -3.36 7.68
N ALA A 8 -4.74 -2.26 7.29
CA ALA A 8 -4.32 -1.22 8.23
C ALA A 8 -5.52 -0.57 8.93
N PHE A 9 -6.60 -0.27 8.20
CA PHE A 9 -7.81 0.32 8.77
C PHE A 9 -8.58 -0.66 9.68
N GLN A 10 -8.60 -1.95 9.34
CA GLN A 10 -9.21 -3.01 10.15
C GLN A 10 -8.40 -3.41 11.39
N SER A 11 -7.15 -2.94 11.51
CA SER A 11 -6.36 -3.17 12.71
C SER A 11 -6.97 -2.47 13.94
N TYR A 12 -6.69 -2.97 15.14
CA TYR A 12 -7.08 -2.32 16.41
C TYR A 12 -6.23 -1.06 16.67
N TRP A 13 -6.31 -0.06 15.79
CA TRP A 13 -5.49 1.15 15.84
C TRP A 13 -6.06 2.24 16.76
N THR A 14 -7.35 2.18 17.07
CA THR A 14 -8.07 3.16 17.90
C THR A 14 -7.50 3.26 19.31
N ASP A 15 -7.13 2.11 19.91
CA ASP A 15 -6.57 2.00 21.25
C ASP A 15 -5.02 2.03 21.28
N LYS A 16 -4.37 2.41 20.18
CA LYS A 16 -2.91 2.47 20.09
C LYS A 16 -2.36 3.88 20.33
N SER A 17 -1.07 3.92 20.63
CA SER A 17 -0.32 5.17 20.87
C SER A 17 -0.41 6.14 19.69
N ARG A 18 -0.25 7.44 19.97
CA ARG A 18 -0.25 8.48 18.92
C ARG A 18 0.82 8.22 17.85
N THR A 19 1.95 7.64 18.25
CA THR A 19 3.04 7.27 17.35
C THR A 19 2.62 6.15 16.39
N PHE A 20 1.93 5.13 16.89
CA PHE A 20 1.37 4.06 16.05
C PHE A 20 0.39 4.61 15.02
N LYS A 21 -0.52 5.51 15.43
CA LYS A 21 -1.49 6.14 14.52
C LYS A 21 -0.82 6.93 13.40
N LYS A 22 0.30 7.62 13.69
CA LYS A 22 1.11 8.32 12.67
C LYS A 22 1.72 7.34 11.67
N TYR A 23 2.32 6.25 12.14
CA TYR A 23 2.90 5.24 11.26
C TYR A 23 1.83 4.56 10.41
N LEU A 24 0.68 4.25 10.98
CA LEU A 24 -0.44 3.68 10.26
C LEU A 24 -0.93 4.62 9.13
N GLY A 25 -1.07 5.91 9.42
CA GLY A 25 -1.42 6.91 8.41
C GLY A 25 -0.41 6.96 7.26
N LEU A 26 0.89 6.88 7.55
CA LEU A 26 1.93 6.81 6.52
C LEU A 26 1.81 5.53 5.68
N ILE A 27 1.54 4.38 6.31
CA ILE A 27 1.35 3.11 5.61
C ILE A 27 0.14 3.20 4.67
N VAL A 28 -0.99 3.71 5.14
CA VAL A 28 -2.21 3.90 4.33
C VAL A 28 -1.93 4.86 3.16
N LEU A 29 -1.29 6.00 3.41
CA LEU A 29 -0.96 6.98 2.36
C LEU A 29 -0.03 6.38 1.30
N ARG A 30 0.99 5.62 1.71
CA ARG A 30 1.93 4.96 0.79
C ARG A 30 1.30 3.82 0.02
N SER A 31 0.37 3.10 0.62
CA SER A 31 -0.33 1.97 -0.02
C SER A 31 -1.43 2.41 -0.99
N GLN A 32 -1.81 3.69 -1.03
CA GLN A 32 -2.63 4.22 -2.13
C GLN A 32 -1.85 4.29 -3.45
N HIS A 33 -0.53 4.41 -3.40
CA HIS A 33 0.32 4.26 -4.58
C HIS A 33 0.61 2.77 -4.79
N GLY A 34 -0.03 2.19 -5.82
CA GLY A 34 0.25 0.83 -6.27
C GLY A 34 1.75 0.65 -6.51
N LEU A 35 2.30 -0.51 -6.10
CA LEU A 35 3.69 -0.85 -6.38
C LEU A 35 3.85 -1.00 -7.90
N ARG A 36 4.45 0.02 -8.54
CA ARG A 36 4.70 0.03 -9.98
C ARG A 36 6.08 -0.57 -10.23
N LEU A 37 6.10 -1.79 -10.73
CA LEU A 37 7.32 -2.43 -11.21
C LEU A 37 7.64 -1.85 -12.58
N ARG A 38 8.76 -1.13 -12.72
CA ARG A 38 9.23 -0.63 -14.01
C ARG A 38 10.41 -1.44 -14.53
N ILE A 39 10.28 -1.98 -15.74
CA ILE A 39 11.44 -2.53 -16.47
C ILE A 39 12.15 -1.38 -17.20
N TYR A 40 13.45 -1.25 -16.95
CA TYR A 40 14.33 -0.21 -17.51
C TYR A 40 13.84 1.25 -17.33
N GLY A 41 12.87 1.50 -16.44
CA GLY A 41 12.29 2.82 -16.21
C GLY A 41 11.20 3.25 -17.21
N PHE A 42 10.96 2.48 -18.28
CA PHE A 42 10.02 2.84 -19.35
C PHE A 42 8.72 2.04 -19.33
N PHE A 43 8.77 0.78 -18.90
CA PHE A 43 7.62 -0.13 -18.98
C PHE A 43 7.08 -0.43 -17.60
N ASP A 44 5.88 0.07 -17.28
CA ASP A 44 5.14 -0.40 -16.10
C ASP A 44 4.69 -1.85 -16.37
N VAL A 45 5.24 -2.78 -15.60
CA VAL A 45 4.89 -4.20 -15.62
C VAL A 45 3.65 -4.39 -14.78
N ASN A 46 2.52 -4.59 -15.45
CA ASN A 46 1.32 -5.07 -14.80
C ASN A 46 1.29 -6.59 -14.87
N LEU A 47 1.18 -7.26 -13.72
CA LEU A 47 1.05 -8.71 -13.65
C LEU A 47 -0.13 -9.23 -14.50
N HIS A 48 -1.18 -8.42 -14.62
CA HIS A 48 -2.37 -8.71 -15.42
C HIS A 48 -2.11 -8.68 -16.94
N GLN A 49 -1.04 -8.01 -17.40
CA GLN A 49 -0.59 -8.04 -18.80
C GLN A 49 0.32 -9.23 -19.09
N LEU A 50 0.95 -9.83 -18.07
CA LEU A 50 1.86 -10.97 -18.22
C LEU A 50 1.15 -12.33 -18.13
N SER A 51 -0.11 -12.37 -17.70
CA SER A 51 -0.88 -13.60 -17.53
C SER A 51 -1.78 -13.95 -18.73
N GLN A 52 -1.48 -13.45 -19.93
CA GLN A 52 -2.17 -13.84 -21.18
C GLN A 52 -1.53 -15.07 -21.82
#